data_AF-A0A351VGE1-F1
#
_entry.id   AF-A0A351VGE1-F1
#
_cell.length_a   1.000
_cell.length_b   1.000
_cell.length_c   1.000
_cell.angle_alpha   90.00
_cell.angle_beta   90.00
_cell.angle_gamma   90.00
#
_symmetry.space_group_name_H-M   'P 1'
#
loop_
_entity.id
_entity.type
_entity.pdbx_description
1 polymer ?
#
loop_
_entity_poly.entity_id
_entity_poly.type
_entity_poly.pdbx_seq_one_letter_code
_entity_poly.pdbx_strand_id
1 'polypeptide(L)'
;MMLDNNNDLGAALFKTWTEKQRCDEIQKLVEGYRKGVPVGILCKMSETIAGDKKKARKYLKLFLTDAERKAAIGSANASMLPLISSFMK
;
A
#
# COMPACT_ATOMS: atom_id res chain seq x y z
N MET A 1 -8.51 -22.28 -4.97
CA MET A 1 -8.17 -20.86 -5.16
C MET A 1 -9.44 -20.07 -4.84
N MET A 2 -9.53 -19.46 -3.66
CA MET A 2 -10.66 -18.61 -3.24
C MET A 2 -10.11 -17.52 -2.31
N LEU A 3 -9.60 -16.44 -2.90
CA LEU A 3 -9.21 -15.22 -2.18
C LEU A 3 -9.93 -13.97 -2.75
N ASP A 4 -10.84 -14.13 -3.71
CA ASP A 4 -11.44 -12.99 -4.42
C ASP A 4 -12.58 -12.33 -3.61
N ASN A 5 -13.40 -13.10 -2.87
CA ASN A 5 -14.54 -12.53 -2.13
C ASN A 5 -14.14 -11.64 -0.93
N ASN A 6 -13.02 -11.92 -0.27
CA ASN A 6 -12.57 -11.11 0.89
C ASN A 6 -11.98 -9.76 0.47
N ASN A 7 -11.38 -9.71 -0.73
CA ASN A 7 -10.75 -8.50 -1.23
C ASN A 7 -11.81 -7.42 -1.55
N ASP A 8 -12.97 -7.85 -2.06
CA ASP A 8 -14.07 -6.97 -2.43
C ASP A 8 -14.83 -6.44 -1.19
N LEU A 9 -14.98 -7.28 -0.15
CA LEU A 9 -15.62 -6.86 1.11
C LEU A 9 -14.81 -5.79 1.85
N GLY A 10 -13.48 -5.99 1.93
CA GLY A 10 -12.58 -5.00 2.51
C GLY A 10 -12.58 -3.69 1.72
N ALA A 11 -12.51 -3.76 0.39
CA ALA A 11 -12.60 -2.59 -0.48
C ALA A 11 -13.94 -1.84 -0.32
N ALA A 12 -15.05 -2.57 -0.21
CA ALA A 12 -16.38 -1.99 0.03
C ALA A 12 -16.47 -1.28 1.39
N LEU A 13 -15.86 -1.84 2.44
CA LEU A 13 -15.78 -1.21 3.74
C LEU A 13 -15.03 0.13 3.66
N PHE A 14 -13.86 0.16 3.03
CA PHE A 14 -13.07 1.40 2.93
C PHE A 14 -13.78 2.49 2.11
N LYS A 15 -14.68 2.14 1.18
CA LYS A 15 -15.51 3.12 0.47
C LYS A 15 -16.36 3.97 1.41
N THR A 16 -16.80 3.41 2.53
CA THR A 16 -17.59 4.12 3.56
C THR A 16 -16.74 5.04 4.44
N TRP A 17 -15.41 4.87 4.42
CA TRP A 17 -14.50 5.64 5.25
C TRP A 17 -14.20 7.01 4.66
N THR A 18 -14.06 7.98 5.55
CA THR A 18 -13.55 9.32 5.25
C THR A 18 -12.11 9.25 4.75
N GLU A 19 -11.65 10.31 4.07
CA GLU A 19 -10.27 10.41 3.62
C GLU A 19 -9.27 10.30 4.78
N LYS A 20 -9.58 10.93 5.92
CA LYS A 20 -8.77 10.86 7.13
C LYS A 20 -8.60 9.43 7.64
N GLN A 21 -9.69 8.67 7.74
CA GLN A 21 -9.64 7.28 8.22
C GLN A 21 -8.78 6.39 7.30
N ARG A 22 -8.89 6.56 5.98
CA ARG A 22 -8.05 5.84 5.01
C ARG A 22 -6.57 6.21 5.16
N CYS A 23 -6.28 7.50 5.34
CA CYS A 23 -4.92 8.00 5.55
C CYS A 23 -4.31 7.43 6.84
N ASP A 24 -5.05 7.51 7.95
CA ASP A 24 -4.62 7.02 9.27
C ASP A 24 -4.36 5.49 9.24
N GLU A 25 -5.14 4.73 8.47
CA GLU A 25 -4.93 3.29 8.31
C GLU A 25 -3.72 2.93 7.45
N ILE A 26 -3.48 3.69 6.36
CA ILE A 26 -2.26 3.53 5.56
C ILE A 26 -1.02 3.88 6.39
N GLN A 27 -1.10 4.84 7.30
CA GLN A 27 -0.02 5.12 8.24
C GLN A 27 0.30 3.89 9.11
N LYS A 28 -0.72 3.22 9.67
CA LYS A 28 -0.50 1.96 10.42
C LYS A 28 0.09 0.86 9.55
N LEU A 29 -0.33 0.77 8.30
CA LEU A 29 0.20 -0.20 7.35
C LEU A 29 1.69 0.05 7.05
N VAL A 30 2.11 1.32 6.98
CA VAL A 30 3.52 1.71 6.88
C VAL A 30 4.30 1.31 8.13
N GLU A 31 3.74 1.47 9.33
CA GLU A 31 4.35 0.95 10.56
C GLU A 31 4.48 -0.59 10.54
N GLY A 32 3.50 -1.29 9.96
CA GLY A 32 3.59 -2.72 9.71
C GLY A 32 4.74 -3.08 8.76
N TYR A 33 4.91 -2.33 7.67
CA TYR A 33 6.02 -2.51 6.73
C TYR A 33 7.39 -2.35 7.42
N ARG A 34 7.53 -1.32 8.26
CA ARG A 34 8.75 -1.12 9.08
C ARG A 34 9.05 -2.29 10.01
N LYS A 35 8.02 -3.06 10.39
CA LYS A 35 8.09 -4.26 11.22
C LYS A 35 8.15 -5.57 10.42
N GLY A 36 8.30 -5.51 9.10
CA GLY A 36 8.52 -6.67 8.25
C GLY A 36 7.30 -7.12 7.41
N VAL A 37 6.21 -6.36 7.36
CA VAL A 37 5.15 -6.61 6.37
C VAL A 37 5.75 -6.50 4.96
N PRO A 38 5.56 -7.49 4.07
CA PRO A 38 6.09 -7.45 2.71
C PRO A 38 5.63 -6.21 1.93
N VAL A 39 6.56 -5.57 1.21
CA VAL A 39 6.28 -4.37 0.40
C VAL A 39 5.15 -4.57 -0.63
N GLY A 40 5.00 -5.77 -1.18
CA GLY A 40 3.90 -6.10 -2.09
C GLY A 40 2.53 -6.00 -1.42
N ILE A 41 2.43 -6.39 -0.14
CA ILE A 41 1.22 -6.24 0.67
C ILE A 41 0.98 -4.77 0.97
N LEU A 42 2.02 -4.02 1.36
CA LEU A 42 1.93 -2.58 1.57
C LEU A 42 1.32 -1.87 0.34
N CYS A 43 1.85 -2.12 -0.85
CA CYS A 43 1.37 -1.49 -2.09
C CYS A 43 -0.10 -1.84 -2.37
N LYS A 44 -0.45 -3.13 -2.39
CA LYS A 44 -1.80 -3.58 -2.74
C LYS A 44 -2.83 -3.11 -1.70
N MET A 45 -2.53 -3.26 -0.41
CA MET A 45 -3.45 -2.83 0.64
C MET A 45 -3.60 -1.31 0.68
N SER A 46 -2.54 -0.54 0.41
CA SER A 46 -2.67 0.92 0.30
C SER A 46 -3.59 1.33 -0.84
N GLU A 47 -3.52 0.63 -1.99
CA GLU A 47 -4.46 0.85 -3.11
C GLU A 47 -5.89 0.51 -2.73
N THR A 48 -6.12 -0.64 -2.10
CA THR A 48 -7.44 -1.05 -1.61
C THR A 48 -8.02 -0.06 -0.59
N ILE A 49 -7.23 0.39 0.38
CA ILE A 49 -7.66 1.34 1.43
C ILE A 49 -7.92 2.72 0.81
N ALA A 50 -7.02 3.21 -0.04
CA ALA A 50 -7.18 4.52 -0.67
C ALA A 50 -8.35 4.55 -1.66
N GLY A 51 -8.68 3.40 -2.25
CA GLY A 51 -9.68 3.22 -3.29
C GLY A 51 -9.17 3.47 -4.71
N ASP A 52 -7.95 4.01 -4.85
CA ASP A 52 -7.25 4.14 -6.12
C ASP A 52 -5.72 4.25 -5.93
N LYS A 53 -4.98 3.87 -6.97
CA LYS A 53 -3.53 3.88 -6.99
C LYS A 53 -2.92 5.26 -6.80
N LYS A 54 -3.53 6.33 -7.32
CA LYS A 54 -2.98 7.69 -7.29
C LYS A 54 -2.95 8.22 -5.86
N LYS A 55 -4.03 8.01 -5.11
CA LYS A 55 -4.12 8.35 -3.69
C LYS A 55 -3.19 7.50 -2.84
N ALA A 56 -3.13 6.20 -3.09
CA ALA A 56 -2.19 5.31 -2.39
C ALA A 56 -0.74 5.80 -2.52
N ARG A 57 -0.30 6.19 -3.72
CA ARG A 57 1.02 6.80 -3.95
C ARG A 57 1.23 8.08 -3.15
N LYS A 58 0.23 8.95 -3.09
CA LYS A 58 0.29 10.19 -2.31
C LYS A 58 0.51 9.90 -0.83
N TYR A 59 -0.27 8.98 -0.24
CA TYR A 59 -0.13 8.62 1.18
C TYR A 59 1.18 7.89 1.47
N LEU A 60 1.60 6.96 0.59
CA LEU A 60 2.89 6.29 0.75
C LEU A 60 4.06 7.30 0.71
N LYS A 61 4.03 8.31 -0.17
CA LYS A 61 5.04 9.37 -0.18
C LYS A 61 5.00 10.28 1.04
N LEU A 62 3.82 10.44 1.66
CA LEU A 62 3.67 11.22 2.88
C LEU A 62 4.34 10.52 4.07
N PHE A 63 4.23 9.19 4.16
CA PHE A 63 4.66 8.43 5.34
C PHE A 63 6.00 7.71 5.20
N LEU A 64 6.40 7.34 3.97
CA LEU A 64 7.69 6.74 3.69
C LEU A 64 8.70 7.81 3.29
N THR A 65 9.87 7.75 3.93
CA THR A 65 11.03 8.53 3.52
C THR A 65 11.55 8.11 2.14
N ASP A 66 12.30 8.98 1.49
CA ASP A 66 12.96 8.68 0.21
C ASP A 66 13.88 7.44 0.32
N ALA A 67 14.56 7.28 1.45
CA ALA A 67 15.42 6.13 1.71
C ALA A 67 14.62 4.82 1.77
N GLU A 68 13.50 4.81 2.49
CA GLU A 68 12.62 3.64 2.58
C GLU A 68 12.03 3.26 1.22
N ARG A 69 11.63 4.24 0.41
CA ARG A 69 11.10 4.00 -0.95
C ARG A 69 12.16 3.42 -1.88
N LYS A 70 13.40 3.91 -1.81
CA LYS A 70 14.53 3.35 -2.58
C LYS A 70 14.88 1.93 -2.12
N ALA A 71 14.91 1.68 -0.81
CA ALA A 71 15.15 0.35 -0.25
C ALA A 71 14.07 -0.65 -0.68
N ALA A 72 12.80 -0.25 -0.64
CA ALA A 72 11.67 -1.05 -1.12
C ALA A 72 11.86 -1.49 -2.59
N ILE A 73 12.25 -0.57 -3.47
CA ILE A 73 12.56 -0.87 -4.88
C ILE A 73 13.77 -1.81 -4.98
N GLY A 74 14.84 -1.55 -4.23
CA GLY A 74 16.07 -2.36 -4.26
C GLY A 74 15.89 -3.79 -3.75
N SER A 75 14.97 -4.00 -2.81
CA SER A 75 14.63 -5.33 -2.28
C SER A 75 13.66 -6.13 -3.18
N ALA A 76 13.12 -5.51 -4.23
CA ALA A 76 12.14 -6.15 -5.09
C ALA A 76 12.80 -7.19 -6.00
N ASN A 77 12.21 -8.38 -6.08
CA ASN A 77 12.56 -9.33 -7.13
C ASN A 77 12.06 -8.85 -8.51
N ALA A 78 12.56 -9.47 -9.58
CA ALA A 78 12.28 -9.05 -10.96
C ALA A 78 10.78 -9.02 -11.30
N SER A 79 9.98 -9.95 -10.76
CA SER A 79 8.54 -10.02 -11.03
C SER A 79 7.75 -8.94 -10.31
N MET A 80 8.18 -8.52 -9.11
CA MET A 80 7.50 -7.50 -8.30
C MET A 80 8.02 -6.09 -8.53
N LEU A 81 9.22 -5.94 -9.12
CA LEU A 81 9.85 -4.66 -9.37
C LEU A 81 8.96 -3.68 -10.16
N PRO A 82 8.23 -4.06 -11.23
CA PRO A 82 7.33 -3.14 -11.93
C PRO A 82 6.22 -2.62 -11.03
N LEU A 83 5.62 -3.50 -10.22
CA LEU A 83 4.57 -3.11 -9.28
C LEU A 83 5.13 -2.14 -8.23
N ILE A 84 6.17 -2.53 -7.51
CA ILE A 84 6.73 -1.75 -6.40
C ILE A 84 7.24 -0.39 -6.92
N SER A 85 7.94 -0.38 -8.06
CA SER A 85 8.40 0.86 -8.71
C SER A 85 7.24 1.81 -9.05
N SER A 86 6.10 1.28 -9.48
CA SER A 86 4.95 2.11 -9.85
C SER A 86 4.29 2.80 -8.65
N PHE A 87 4.55 2.33 -7.42
CA PHE A 87 4.09 2.96 -6.19
C PHE A 87 5.15 3.90 -5.57
N MET A 88 6.41 3.48 -5.59
CA MET A 88 7.48 4.08 -4.80
C MET A 88 8.26 5.20 -5.52
N LYS A 89 8.17 5.28 -6.85
CA LYS A 89 8.68 6.41 -7.66
C LYS A 89 7.79 7.65 -7.51
#